data_AF-A0A7V9UN37-F1
#
_entry.id   AF-A0A7V9UN37-F1
#
_cell.length_a   1.000
_cell.length_b   1.000
_cell.length_c   1.000
_cell.angle_alpha   90.00
_cell.angle_beta   90.00
_cell.angle_gamma   90.00
#
_symmetry.space_group_name_H-M   'P 1'
#
loop_
_entity.id
_entity.type
_entity.pdbx_description
1 polymer ?
#
loop_
_entity_poly.entity_id
_entity_poly.type
_entity_poly.pdbx_seq_one_letter_code
_entity_poly.pdbx_strand_id
1 'polypeptide(L)'
;PQLIEECFQQIVDTAAAIRETFEQAFFAMVHLPYLQPFEDVNKPVSRLAANIPLMRHNLCPLSFVDVPERAYVDGLLGVYELNHIELLRDVFVWAYERSCQRYAAIRQSLGEPDRFRLRFRHELIEVVGDIVRRRVPPSVEEVAAATGDRVPSEHLDDFVRIAVRELENLHEGNYARFRLRPSEYQAWRDALRPTP
;
A
#
# COMPACT_ATOMS: atom_id res chain seq x y z
N PRO A 1 -9.37 30.01 -3.31
CA PRO A 1 -8.10 29.29 -3.60
C PRO A 1 -7.03 29.51 -2.53
N GLN A 2 -6.57 30.75 -2.29
CA GLN A 2 -5.51 31.05 -1.31
C GLN A 2 -5.87 30.70 0.15
N LEU A 3 -7.07 31.07 0.63
CA LEU A 3 -7.47 30.76 2.02
C LEU A 3 -7.54 29.24 2.31
N ILE A 4 -7.98 28.44 1.34
CA ILE A 4 -8.03 26.97 1.50
C ILE A 4 -6.61 26.41 1.57
N GLU A 5 -5.70 26.93 0.74
CA GLU A 5 -4.29 26.54 0.74
C GLU A 5 -3.60 26.89 2.07
N GLU A 6 -3.83 28.09 2.60
CA GLU A 6 -3.32 28.52 3.91
C GLU A 6 -3.85 27.65 5.05
N CYS A 7 -5.17 27.40 5.09
CA CYS A 7 -5.77 26.50 6.08
C CYS A 7 -5.27 25.06 5.95
N PHE A 8 -5.05 24.58 4.71
CA PHE A 8 -4.51 23.26 4.46
C PHE A 8 -3.08 23.15 5.00
N GLN A 9 -2.24 24.15 4.74
CA GLN A 9 -0.88 24.20 5.28
C GLN A 9 -0.90 24.20 6.81
N GLN A 10 -1.80 24.97 7.44
CA GLN A 10 -1.96 24.97 8.89
C GLN A 10 -2.36 23.59 9.44
N ILE A 11 -3.26 22.86 8.77
CA ILE A 11 -3.63 21.49 9.13
C ILE A 11 -2.40 20.57 9.04
N VAL A 12 -1.62 20.68 7.96
CA VAL A 12 -0.40 19.87 7.78
C VAL A 12 0.63 20.16 8.87
N ASP A 13 0.90 21.42 9.16
CA ASP A 13 1.85 21.84 10.18
C ASP A 13 1.40 21.41 11.59
N THR A 14 0.10 21.53 11.87
CA THR A 14 -0.48 21.07 13.15
C THR A 14 -0.35 19.56 13.27
N ALA A 15 -0.72 18.80 12.24
CA ALA A 15 -0.57 17.36 12.22
C ALA A 15 0.89 16.95 12.45
N ALA A 16 1.86 17.62 11.82
CA ALA A 16 3.28 17.34 12.00
C ALA A 16 3.81 17.64 13.42
N ALA A 17 3.16 18.55 14.16
CA ALA A 17 3.52 18.90 15.53
C ALA A 17 2.94 17.91 16.58
N ILE A 18 1.87 17.17 16.25
CA ILE A 18 1.28 16.17 17.13
C ILE A 18 2.24 14.98 17.28
N ARG A 19 2.59 14.66 18.53
CA ARG A 19 3.56 13.60 18.86
C ARG A 19 2.92 12.24 19.06
N GLU A 20 1.69 12.20 19.59
CA GLU A 20 0.99 10.96 19.83
C GLU A 20 0.42 10.43 18.49
N THR A 21 0.72 9.18 18.18
CA THR A 21 0.48 8.60 16.85
C THR A 21 -1.02 8.48 16.54
N PHE A 22 -1.84 8.10 17.52
CA PHE A 22 -3.29 7.96 17.34
C PHE A 22 -4.00 9.31 17.28
N GLU A 23 -3.55 10.29 18.06
CA GLU A 23 -4.00 11.68 18.01
C GLU A 23 -3.69 12.28 16.63
N GLN A 24 -2.48 12.06 16.10
CA GLN A 24 -2.10 12.53 14.77
C GLN A 24 -2.96 11.89 13.67
N ALA A 25 -3.24 10.58 13.79
CA ALA A 25 -4.14 9.87 12.88
C ALA A 25 -5.58 10.39 12.95
N PHE A 26 -6.11 10.57 14.17
CA PHE A 26 -7.45 11.07 14.42
C PHE A 26 -7.61 12.52 13.93
N PHE A 27 -6.61 13.37 14.18
CA PHE A 27 -6.56 14.75 13.70
C PHE A 27 -6.66 14.81 12.18
N ALA A 28 -5.85 14.02 11.46
CA ALA A 28 -5.93 13.95 10.00
C ALA A 28 -7.30 13.44 9.52
N MET A 29 -7.87 12.45 10.20
CA MET A 29 -9.19 11.91 9.89
C MET A 29 -10.30 12.97 9.98
N VAL A 30 -10.23 13.84 10.99
CA VAL A 30 -11.23 14.88 11.28
C VAL A 30 -11.07 16.11 10.41
N HIS A 31 -9.88 16.70 10.36
CA HIS A 31 -9.73 18.07 9.86
C HIS A 31 -9.57 18.15 8.34
N LEU A 32 -8.95 17.15 7.71
CA LEU A 32 -8.81 17.13 6.24
C LEU A 32 -10.17 17.12 5.51
N PRO A 33 -11.13 16.22 5.83
CA PRO A 33 -12.40 16.21 5.13
C PRO A 33 -13.34 17.34 5.57
N TYR A 34 -13.05 18.01 6.70
CA TYR A 34 -13.75 19.22 7.11
C TYR A 34 -13.37 20.43 6.23
N LEU A 35 -12.08 20.63 5.99
CA LEU A 35 -11.60 21.74 5.14
C LEU A 35 -12.01 21.58 3.66
N GLN A 36 -12.16 20.34 3.19
CA GLN A 36 -12.42 20.01 1.79
C GLN A 36 -11.43 20.66 0.80
N PRO A 37 -10.11 20.44 0.96
CA PRO A 37 -9.10 21.10 0.14
C PRO A 37 -9.06 20.62 -1.33
N PHE A 38 -9.67 19.47 -1.64
CA PHE A 38 -9.70 18.89 -2.98
C PHE A 38 -11.08 19.02 -3.62
N GLU A 39 -11.13 19.12 -4.96
CA GLU A 39 -12.40 19.14 -5.71
C GLU A 39 -13.25 17.87 -5.47
N ASP A 40 -12.58 16.72 -5.30
CA ASP A 40 -13.21 15.44 -4.96
C ASP A 40 -12.27 14.63 -4.06
N VAL A 41 -12.74 13.47 -3.57
CA VAL A 41 -11.93 12.45 -2.90
C VAL A 41 -11.41 12.86 -1.51
N ASN A 42 -11.97 13.90 -0.89
CA ASN A 42 -11.60 14.33 0.47
C ASN A 42 -11.73 13.22 1.53
N LYS A 43 -12.83 12.43 1.50
CA LYS A 43 -13.07 11.35 2.47
C LYS A 43 -12.07 10.18 2.31
N PRO A 44 -11.82 9.64 1.10
CA PRO A 44 -10.77 8.62 0.93
C PRO A 44 -9.36 9.17 1.25
N VAL A 45 -9.03 10.39 0.83
CA VAL A 45 -7.72 11.00 1.12
C VAL A 45 -7.50 11.14 2.64
N SER A 46 -8.51 11.59 3.37
CA SER A 46 -8.48 11.67 4.84
C SER A 46 -8.17 10.31 5.49
N ARG A 47 -8.84 9.24 5.05
CA ARG A 47 -8.62 7.89 5.59
C ARG A 47 -7.23 7.33 5.25
N LEU A 48 -6.67 7.68 4.10
CA LEU A 48 -5.28 7.36 3.75
C LEU A 48 -4.29 8.19 4.57
N ALA A 49 -4.56 9.48 4.76
CA ALA A 49 -3.71 10.37 5.55
C ALA A 49 -3.65 9.93 7.02
N ALA A 50 -4.78 9.50 7.60
CA ALA A 50 -4.84 8.93 8.95
C ALA A 50 -3.95 7.69 9.12
N ASN A 51 -3.63 6.97 8.03
CA ASN A 51 -2.74 5.81 8.05
C ASN A 51 -1.25 6.16 8.01
N ILE A 52 -0.86 7.35 7.53
CA ILE A 52 0.54 7.78 7.44
C ILE A 52 1.27 7.65 8.79
N PRO A 53 0.76 8.22 9.91
CA PRO A 53 1.46 8.12 11.18
C PRO A 53 1.52 6.69 11.72
N LEU A 54 0.46 5.91 11.56
CA LEU A 54 0.44 4.48 11.94
C LEU A 54 1.54 3.70 11.22
N MET A 55 1.66 3.88 9.89
CA MET A 55 2.68 3.21 9.08
C MET A 55 4.09 3.65 9.43
N ARG A 56 4.32 4.96 9.67
CA ARG A 56 5.64 5.48 10.08
C ARG A 56 6.14 4.87 11.39
N HIS A 57 5.22 4.54 12.30
CA HIS A 57 5.51 3.89 13.57
C HIS A 57 5.33 2.38 13.56
N ASN A 58 5.22 1.76 12.37
CA ASN A 58 5.09 0.32 12.18
C ASN A 58 3.89 -0.29 12.94
N LEU A 59 2.81 0.49 13.08
CA LEU A 59 1.54 0.06 13.65
C LEU A 59 0.62 -0.52 12.56
N CYS A 60 -0.40 -1.26 13.01
CA CYS A 60 -1.41 -1.82 12.12
C CYS A 60 -2.09 -0.71 11.32
N PRO A 61 -2.24 -0.84 9.99
CA PRO A 61 -3.03 0.12 9.23
C PRO A 61 -4.50 0.11 9.67
N LEU A 62 -5.08 1.29 9.80
CA LEU A 62 -6.51 1.51 10.03
C LEU A 62 -7.30 1.19 8.75
N SER A 63 -8.33 0.37 8.92
CA SER A 63 -9.30 -0.03 7.91
C SER A 63 -10.70 0.33 8.39
N PHE A 64 -11.51 0.86 7.49
CA PHE A 64 -12.92 1.18 7.75
C PHE A 64 -13.87 0.06 7.33
N VAL A 65 -13.32 -1.12 7.02
CA VAL A 65 -14.14 -2.33 6.77
C VAL A 65 -14.99 -2.62 8.00
N ASP A 66 -16.26 -2.92 7.77
CA ASP A 66 -17.30 -3.18 8.77
C ASP A 66 -17.69 -1.99 9.66
N VAL A 67 -17.08 -0.81 9.50
CA VAL A 67 -17.48 0.39 10.26
C VAL A 67 -18.91 0.78 9.86
N PRO A 68 -19.85 0.87 10.83
CA PRO A 68 -21.21 1.30 10.52
C PRO A 68 -21.20 2.73 9.98
N GLU A 69 -21.64 2.89 8.73
CA GLU A 69 -21.61 4.18 8.03
C GLU A 69 -22.34 5.28 8.83
N ARG A 70 -23.50 4.94 9.41
CA ARG A 70 -24.28 5.87 10.23
C ARG A 70 -23.49 6.38 11.44
N ALA A 71 -22.81 5.50 12.17
CA ALA A 71 -22.02 5.90 13.34
C ALA A 71 -20.85 6.82 12.94
N TYR A 72 -20.21 6.54 11.81
CA TYR A 72 -19.14 7.39 11.27
C TYR A 72 -19.66 8.78 10.87
N VAL A 73 -20.79 8.84 10.15
CA VAL A 73 -21.40 10.11 9.73
C VAL A 73 -21.89 10.91 10.93
N ASP A 74 -22.62 10.28 11.85
CA ASP A 74 -23.12 10.93 13.08
C ASP A 74 -21.95 11.44 13.94
N GLY A 75 -20.84 10.68 14.01
CA GLY A 75 -19.62 11.10 14.68
C GLY A 75 -18.98 12.33 14.05
N LEU A 76 -18.87 12.38 12.71
CA LEU A 76 -18.35 13.55 12.01
C LEU A 76 -19.23 14.79 12.22
N LEU A 77 -20.56 14.64 12.12
CA LEU A 77 -21.50 15.74 12.39
C LEU A 77 -21.39 16.24 13.83
N GLY A 78 -21.23 15.32 14.80
CA GLY A 78 -20.96 15.68 16.20
C GLY A 78 -19.74 16.58 16.35
N VAL A 79 -18.65 16.28 15.63
CA VAL A 79 -17.45 17.14 15.64
C VAL A 79 -17.72 18.47 14.93
N TYR A 80 -18.32 18.43 13.74
CA TYR A 80 -18.42 19.60 12.85
C TYR A 80 -19.45 20.63 13.30
N GLU A 81 -20.54 20.18 13.91
CA GLU A 81 -21.67 21.03 14.27
C GLU A 81 -21.75 21.30 15.77
N LEU A 82 -21.32 20.33 16.59
CA LEU A 82 -21.48 20.38 18.05
C LEU A 82 -20.14 20.47 18.80
N ASN A 83 -19.01 20.36 18.09
CA ASN A 83 -17.66 20.28 18.70
C ASN A 83 -17.54 19.13 19.73
N HIS A 84 -18.30 18.05 19.51
CA HIS A 84 -18.32 16.84 20.35
C HIS A 84 -17.55 15.72 19.64
N ILE A 85 -16.48 15.23 20.26
CA ILE A 85 -15.55 14.27 19.65
C ILE A 85 -15.82 12.82 20.05
N GLU A 86 -16.65 12.58 21.06
CA GLU A 86 -16.76 11.32 21.77
C GLU A 86 -17.19 10.19 20.84
N LEU A 87 -18.26 10.40 20.06
CA LEU A 87 -18.76 9.38 19.14
C LEU A 87 -17.74 9.05 18.06
N LEU A 88 -17.11 10.04 17.45
CA LEU A 88 -16.13 9.81 16.38
C LEU A 88 -14.86 9.16 16.92
N ARG A 89 -14.41 9.56 18.12
CA ARG A 89 -13.30 8.91 18.83
C ARG A 89 -13.61 7.43 19.08
N ASP A 90 -14.81 7.12 19.57
CA ASP A 90 -15.19 5.75 19.87
C ASP A 90 -15.30 4.90 18.58
N VAL A 91 -15.82 5.48 17.49
CA VAL A 91 -15.79 4.86 16.16
C VAL A 91 -14.36 4.62 15.68
N PHE A 92 -13.45 5.58 15.86
CA PHE A 92 -12.04 5.45 15.49
C PHE A 92 -11.35 4.31 16.25
N VAL A 93 -11.52 4.27 17.57
CA VAL A 93 -10.94 3.20 18.42
C VAL A 93 -11.49 1.84 18.01
N TRP A 94 -12.80 1.72 17.87
CA TRP A 94 -13.45 0.47 17.45
C TRP A 94 -12.97 0.00 16.07
N ALA A 95 -12.82 0.93 15.12
CA ALA A 95 -12.30 0.63 13.79
C ALA A 95 -10.85 0.13 13.85
N TYR A 96 -10.03 0.74 14.72
CA TYR A 96 -8.65 0.35 14.90
C TYR A 96 -8.50 -1.04 15.55
N GLU A 97 -9.32 -1.34 16.56
CA GLU A 97 -9.34 -2.67 17.21
C GLU A 97 -9.68 -3.77 16.19
N ARG A 98 -10.70 -3.56 15.36
CA ARG A 98 -11.07 -4.51 14.30
C ARG A 98 -10.00 -4.63 13.24
N SER A 99 -9.34 -3.52 12.89
CA SER A 99 -8.21 -3.54 11.98
C SER A 99 -7.10 -4.43 12.52
N CYS A 100 -6.73 -4.27 13.79
CA CYS A 100 -5.73 -5.11 14.45
C CYS A 100 -6.11 -6.59 14.43
N GLN A 101 -7.37 -6.93 14.75
CA GLN A 101 -7.87 -8.32 14.71
C GLN A 101 -7.79 -8.91 13.31
N ARG A 102 -8.20 -8.14 12.29
CA ARG A 102 -8.15 -8.55 10.88
C ARG A 102 -6.71 -8.80 10.43
N TYR A 103 -5.80 -7.87 10.71
CA TYR A 103 -4.40 -8.03 10.35
C TYR A 103 -3.72 -9.17 11.13
N ALA A 104 -4.08 -9.39 12.40
CA ALA A 104 -3.61 -10.53 13.17
C ALA A 104 -4.06 -11.86 12.56
N ALA A 105 -5.32 -11.98 12.15
CA ALA A 105 -5.85 -13.16 11.47
C ALA A 105 -5.19 -13.39 10.11
N ILE A 106 -5.01 -12.33 9.32
CA ILE A 106 -4.29 -12.39 8.04
C ILE A 106 -2.85 -12.84 8.25
N ARG A 107 -2.15 -12.31 9.25
CA ARG A 107 -0.77 -12.71 9.60
C ARG A 107 -0.67 -14.15 10.07
N GLN A 108 -1.73 -14.74 10.64
CA GLN A 108 -1.75 -16.16 10.99
C GLN A 108 -1.93 -17.05 9.75
N SER A 109 -2.67 -16.57 8.73
CA SER A 109 -2.84 -17.28 7.46
C SER A 109 -1.67 -17.14 6.49
N LEU A 110 -0.98 -15.99 6.54
CA LEU A 110 0.25 -15.76 5.80
C LEU A 110 1.38 -16.42 6.60
N GLY A 111 2.07 -17.41 6.01
CA GLY A 111 3.27 -17.98 6.63
C GLY A 111 4.36 -16.92 6.87
N GLU A 112 5.50 -17.32 7.45
CA GLU A 112 6.62 -16.39 7.62
C GLU A 112 7.00 -15.75 6.27
N PRO A 113 7.26 -14.42 6.23
CA PRO A 113 7.71 -13.79 5.00
C PRO A 113 8.98 -14.50 4.52
N ASP A 114 8.93 -14.94 3.27
CA ASP A 114 10.02 -15.68 2.62
C ASP A 114 11.32 -14.86 2.71
N ARG A 115 12.20 -15.28 3.62
CA ARG A 115 13.46 -14.57 3.92
C ARG A 115 14.35 -14.47 2.70
N PHE A 116 14.28 -15.45 1.79
CA PHE A 116 15.04 -15.44 0.55
C PHE A 116 14.53 -14.33 -0.37
N ARG A 117 13.21 -14.21 -0.54
CA ARG A 117 12.58 -13.11 -1.29
C ARG A 117 12.88 -11.73 -0.68
N LEU A 118 12.94 -11.63 0.65
CA LEU A 118 13.31 -10.38 1.32
C LEU A 118 14.77 -10.02 1.08
N ARG A 119 15.68 -11.00 1.17
CA ARG A 119 17.12 -10.81 0.96
C ARG A 119 17.43 -10.35 -0.46
N PHE A 120 16.85 -11.00 -1.46
CA PHE A 120 17.12 -10.74 -2.89
C PHE A 120 16.02 -9.92 -3.57
N ARG A 121 15.30 -9.09 -2.80
CA ARG A 121 14.14 -8.34 -3.31
C ARG A 121 14.50 -7.41 -4.46
N HIS A 122 15.70 -6.82 -4.43
CA HIS A 122 16.11 -5.84 -5.41
C HIS A 122 16.47 -6.54 -6.72
N GLU A 123 17.24 -7.60 -6.61
CA GLU A 123 17.66 -8.48 -7.70
C GLU A 123 16.43 -9.10 -8.37
N LEU A 124 15.43 -9.55 -7.60
CA LEU A 124 14.15 -10.04 -8.14
C LEU A 124 13.41 -8.96 -8.94
N ILE A 125 13.33 -7.72 -8.43
CA ILE A 125 12.70 -6.60 -9.14
C ILE A 125 13.37 -6.35 -10.49
N GLU A 126 14.71 -6.31 -10.49
CA GLU A 126 15.47 -6.01 -11.70
C GLU A 126 15.40 -7.17 -12.70
N VAL A 127 15.61 -8.43 -12.28
CA VAL A 127 15.59 -9.59 -13.18
C VAL A 127 14.21 -9.83 -13.79
N VAL A 128 13.14 -9.78 -13.00
CA VAL A 128 11.77 -9.91 -13.54
C VAL A 128 11.46 -8.75 -14.49
N GLY A 129 11.87 -7.52 -14.12
CA GLY A 129 11.70 -6.36 -14.99
C GLY A 129 12.43 -6.49 -16.32
N ASP A 130 13.68 -6.99 -16.30
CA ASP A 130 14.52 -7.19 -17.47
C ASP A 130 13.92 -8.22 -18.43
N ILE A 131 13.41 -9.35 -17.90
CA ILE A 131 12.74 -10.38 -18.70
C ILE A 131 11.52 -9.83 -19.43
N VAL A 132 10.65 -9.10 -18.72
CA VAL A 132 9.43 -8.51 -19.29
C VAL A 132 9.78 -7.47 -20.36
N ARG A 133 10.75 -6.57 -20.08
CA ARG A 133 11.14 -5.52 -21.05
C ARG A 133 11.81 -6.08 -22.30
N ARG A 134 12.60 -7.15 -22.16
CA ARG A 134 13.22 -7.88 -23.30
C ARG A 134 12.22 -8.73 -24.08
N ARG A 135 11.03 -8.93 -23.53
CA ARG A 135 9.92 -9.68 -24.11
C ARG A 135 10.22 -11.18 -24.35
N VAL A 136 11.02 -11.78 -23.48
CA VAL A 136 11.40 -13.21 -23.59
C VAL A 136 10.53 -14.09 -22.69
N PRO A 137 10.38 -15.40 -22.99
CA PRO A 137 9.61 -16.30 -22.14
C PRO A 137 10.23 -16.45 -20.75
N PRO A 138 9.43 -16.80 -19.73
CA PRO A 138 9.92 -17.02 -18.37
C PRO A 138 10.61 -18.38 -18.23
N SER A 139 11.66 -18.64 -19.03
CA SER A 139 12.43 -19.88 -18.95
C SER A 139 13.59 -19.77 -17.95
N VAL A 140 14.00 -20.91 -17.41
CA VAL A 140 15.18 -21.02 -16.52
C VAL A 140 16.42 -20.43 -17.18
N GLU A 141 16.61 -20.67 -18.47
CA GLU A 141 17.75 -20.20 -19.26
C GLU A 141 17.79 -18.66 -19.36
N GLU A 142 16.68 -18.04 -19.72
CA GLU A 142 16.59 -16.59 -19.87
C GLU A 142 16.72 -15.89 -18.51
N VAL A 143 16.12 -16.45 -17.47
CA VAL A 143 16.20 -15.92 -16.10
C VAL A 143 17.61 -16.07 -15.53
N ALA A 144 18.29 -17.20 -15.75
CA ALA A 144 19.68 -17.38 -15.34
C ALA A 144 20.60 -16.39 -16.07
N ALA A 145 20.42 -16.20 -17.38
CA ALA A 145 21.16 -15.23 -18.16
C ALA A 145 20.92 -13.77 -17.68
N ALA A 146 19.68 -13.43 -17.34
CA ALA A 146 19.34 -12.11 -16.79
C ALA A 146 19.83 -11.91 -15.34
N THR A 147 20.00 -12.99 -14.58
CA THR A 147 20.53 -12.93 -13.21
C THR A 147 22.01 -12.58 -13.21
N GLY A 148 22.82 -13.21 -14.08
CA GLY A 148 24.26 -12.99 -14.13
C GLY A 148 24.92 -13.11 -12.75
N ASP A 149 25.84 -12.17 -12.43
CA ASP A 149 26.56 -12.14 -11.16
C ASP A 149 25.83 -11.37 -10.04
N ARG A 150 24.53 -11.04 -10.22
CA ARG A 150 23.74 -10.29 -9.23
C ARG A 150 23.51 -11.06 -7.94
N VAL A 151 23.64 -12.39 -7.98
CA VAL A 151 23.35 -13.30 -6.88
C VAL A 151 24.55 -14.24 -6.69
N PRO A 152 25.00 -14.51 -5.44
CA PRO A 152 26.04 -15.48 -5.19
C PRO A 152 25.70 -16.85 -5.78
N SER A 153 26.71 -17.58 -6.28
CA SER A 153 26.52 -18.88 -6.93
C SER A 153 25.81 -19.91 -6.03
N GLU A 154 26.03 -19.84 -4.72
CA GLU A 154 25.34 -20.66 -3.70
C GLU A 154 23.82 -20.46 -3.64
N HIS A 155 23.31 -19.36 -4.21
CA HIS A 155 21.89 -18.99 -4.19
C HIS A 155 21.27 -18.92 -5.59
N LEU A 156 22.05 -19.19 -6.65
CA LEU A 156 21.61 -18.98 -8.03
C LEU A 156 20.41 -19.86 -8.40
N ASP A 157 20.48 -21.16 -8.10
CA ASP A 157 19.42 -22.11 -8.46
C ASP A 157 18.09 -21.78 -7.77
N ASP A 158 18.16 -21.42 -6.49
CA ASP A 158 16.99 -21.01 -5.71
C ASP A 158 16.41 -19.69 -6.23
N PHE A 159 17.27 -18.74 -6.56
CA PHE A 159 16.86 -17.45 -7.09
C PHE A 159 16.19 -17.59 -8.46
N VAL A 160 16.78 -18.33 -9.38
CA VAL A 160 16.23 -18.56 -10.72
C VAL A 160 14.87 -19.24 -10.62
N ARG A 161 14.74 -20.26 -9.78
CA ARG A 161 13.46 -20.95 -9.55
C ARG A 161 12.38 -20.00 -9.02
N ILE A 162 12.73 -19.12 -8.09
CA ILE A 162 11.79 -18.12 -7.54
C ILE A 162 11.41 -17.09 -8.60
N ALA A 163 12.39 -16.56 -9.35
CA ALA A 163 12.15 -15.55 -10.38
C ALA A 163 11.28 -16.07 -11.53
N VAL A 164 11.50 -17.30 -12.00
CA VAL A 164 10.62 -17.99 -12.96
C VAL A 164 9.20 -18.05 -12.43
N ARG A 165 9.02 -18.50 -11.18
CA ARG A 165 7.69 -18.58 -10.55
C ARG A 165 7.02 -17.21 -10.43
N GLU A 166 7.75 -16.14 -10.11
CA GLU A 166 7.19 -14.78 -10.08
C GLU A 166 6.70 -14.34 -11.46
N LEU A 167 7.47 -14.63 -12.53
CA LEU A 167 7.09 -14.32 -13.91
C LEU A 167 5.87 -15.12 -14.38
N GLU A 168 5.80 -16.42 -14.05
CA GLU A 168 4.64 -17.27 -14.38
C GLU A 168 3.35 -16.80 -13.69
N ASN A 169 3.49 -16.26 -12.47
CA ASN A 169 2.37 -15.71 -11.70
C ASN A 169 2.20 -14.20 -11.92
N LEU A 170 2.83 -13.61 -12.93
CA LEU A 170 2.70 -12.18 -13.21
C LEU A 170 1.33 -11.89 -13.84
N HIS A 171 0.59 -10.95 -13.26
CA HIS A 171 -0.74 -10.53 -13.72
C HIS A 171 -0.98 -9.04 -13.47
N GLU A 172 -2.12 -8.53 -13.92
CA GLU A 172 -2.46 -7.09 -13.86
C GLU A 172 -2.44 -6.48 -12.45
N GLY A 173 -2.59 -7.33 -11.42
CA GLY A 173 -2.65 -6.91 -10.02
C GLY A 173 -1.29 -6.92 -9.31
N ASN A 174 -0.22 -7.44 -9.92
CA ASN A 174 1.08 -7.57 -9.25
C ASN A 174 2.29 -7.08 -10.06
N TYR A 175 2.16 -6.78 -11.36
CA TYR A 175 3.31 -6.33 -12.17
C TYR A 175 3.96 -5.05 -11.65
N ALA A 176 3.19 -4.17 -10.99
CA ALA A 176 3.68 -2.92 -10.43
C ALA A 176 4.78 -3.14 -9.37
N ARG A 177 4.79 -4.29 -8.67
CA ARG A 177 5.83 -4.68 -7.71
C ARG A 177 7.21 -4.73 -8.35
N PHE A 178 7.29 -5.02 -9.64
CA PHE A 178 8.54 -5.11 -10.42
C PHE A 178 8.84 -3.83 -11.20
N ARG A 179 8.22 -2.70 -10.83
CA ARG A 179 8.40 -1.38 -11.48
C ARG A 179 8.09 -1.41 -12.99
N LEU A 180 7.10 -2.21 -13.36
CA LEU A 180 6.62 -2.33 -14.73
C LEU A 180 5.44 -1.40 -14.98
N ARG A 181 5.40 -0.79 -16.16
CA ARG A 181 4.23 -0.06 -16.67
C ARG A 181 3.22 -1.04 -17.27
N PRO A 182 1.91 -0.70 -17.28
CA PRO A 182 0.89 -1.52 -17.94
C PRO A 182 1.25 -1.86 -19.40
N SER A 183 1.84 -0.90 -20.14
CA SER A 183 2.25 -1.09 -21.53
C SER A 183 3.41 -2.07 -21.71
N GLU A 184 4.37 -2.13 -20.77
CA GLU A 184 5.47 -3.09 -20.80
C GLU A 184 4.96 -4.50 -20.56
N TYR A 185 4.08 -4.67 -19.57
CA TYR A 185 3.45 -5.95 -19.27
C TYR A 185 2.60 -6.45 -20.45
N GLN A 186 1.78 -5.58 -21.06
CA GLN A 186 0.95 -5.96 -22.19
C GLN A 186 1.79 -6.36 -23.41
N ALA A 187 2.84 -5.59 -23.73
CA ALA A 187 3.73 -5.91 -24.85
C ALA A 187 4.45 -7.26 -24.68
N TRP A 188 4.85 -7.60 -23.45
CA TRP A 188 5.40 -8.92 -23.15
C TRP A 188 4.35 -10.02 -23.32
N ARG A 189 3.14 -9.79 -22.81
CA ARG A 189 2.04 -10.76 -22.92
C ARG A 189 1.69 -11.06 -24.37
N ASP A 190 1.66 -10.05 -25.22
CA ASP A 190 1.37 -10.18 -26.65
C ASP A 190 2.51 -10.88 -27.39
N ALA A 191 3.77 -10.59 -27.05
CA ALA A 191 4.94 -11.28 -27.62
C ALA A 191 4.98 -12.78 -27.28
N LEU A 192 4.39 -13.18 -26.15
CA LEU A 192 4.30 -14.58 -25.72
C LEU A 192 3.01 -15.29 -26.15
N ARG A 193 2.10 -14.62 -26.85
CA ARG A 193 0.93 -15.31 -27.41
C ARG A 193 1.39 -16.16 -28.60
N PRO A 194 1.02 -17.45 -28.67
CA PRO A 194 1.24 -18.23 -29.86
C PRO A 194 0.49 -17.56 -31.03
N THR A 195 1.19 -17.28 -32.12
CA THR A 195 0.57 -16.86 -33.38
C THR A 195 -0.39 -17.96 -33.85
N PRO A 196 -1.63 -17.64 -34.27
CA PRO A 196 -2.58 -18.65 -34.74
C PRO A 196 -2.09 -19.41 -35.98
#